data_AF-A0A7T8GKP6-F1
#
_entry.id   AF-A0A7T8GKP6-F1
#
_cell.length_a   1.000
_cell.length_b   1.000
_cell.length_c   1.000
_cell.angle_alpha   90.00
_cell.angle_beta   90.00
_cell.angle_gamma   90.00
#
_symmetry.space_group_name_H-M   'P 1'
#
loop_
_entity.id
_entity.type
_entity.pdbx_description
1 polymer ?
#
loop_
_entity_poly.entity_id
_entity_poly.type
_entity_poly.pdbx_seq_one_letter_code
_entity_poly.pdbx_strand_id
1 'polypeptide(L)' 'MNRLSDDFYVDPMTINRAVRVDLGLTSYTRTLRHLLKEDMKRKSSQDARKSSLG' A
#
# COMPACT_ATOMS: atom_id res chain seq x y z
N MET A 1 -9.08 -5.78 8.62
CA MET A 1 -8.34 -7.06 8.66
C MET A 1 -9.23 -8.25 8.40
N ASN A 2 -10.49 -8.26 8.84
CA ASN A 2 -11.43 -9.37 8.60
C ASN A 2 -11.52 -9.79 7.13
N ARG A 3 -11.71 -8.85 6.20
CA ARG A 3 -11.69 -9.17 4.76
C ARG A 3 -10.43 -9.91 4.28
N LEU A 4 -9.23 -9.47 4.70
CA LEU A 4 -7.99 -10.15 4.34
C LEU A 4 -7.84 -11.50 5.04
N SER A 5 -8.35 -11.61 6.26
CA SER A 5 -8.39 -12.88 6.99
C SER A 5 -9.25 -13.89 6.25
N ASP A 6 -10.38 -13.46 5.70
CA ASP A 6 -11.29 -14.30 4.93
C ASP A 6 -10.68 -14.67 3.56
N ASP A 7 -10.08 -13.69 2.86
CA ASP A 7 -9.47 -13.90 1.55
C ASP A 7 -8.27 -14.87 1.60
N PHE A 8 -7.48 -14.82 2.66
CA PHE A 8 -6.28 -15.63 2.83
C PHE A 8 -6.46 -16.80 3.81
N TYR A 9 -7.65 -16.99 4.38
CA TYR A 9 -7.96 -17.98 5.43
C TYR A 9 -6.94 -17.98 6.58
N VAL A 10 -6.52 -16.80 7.02
CA VAL A 10 -5.54 -16.62 8.10
C VAL A 10 -6.09 -15.70 9.16
N ASP A 11 -5.84 -16.06 10.41
CA ASP A 11 -6.30 -15.30 11.56
C ASP A 11 -5.89 -13.80 11.48
N PRO A 12 -6.81 -12.85 11.77
CA PRO A 12 -6.51 -11.43 11.69
C PRO A 12 -5.30 -10.99 12.52
N MET A 13 -4.97 -11.70 13.61
CA MET A 13 -3.83 -11.41 14.46
C MET A 13 -2.51 -11.78 13.76
N THR A 14 -2.52 -12.87 12.98
CA THR A 14 -1.39 -13.28 12.14
C THR A 14 -1.07 -12.23 11.09
N ILE A 15 -2.10 -11.71 10.41
CA ILE A 15 -1.94 -10.63 9.43
C ILE A 15 -1.41 -9.36 10.11
N ASN A 16 -1.94 -9.00 11.28
CA ASN A 16 -1.49 -7.84 12.03
C ASN A 16 -0.02 -7.97 12.46
N ARG A 17 0.38 -9.16 12.91
CA ARG A 17 1.77 -9.46 13.28
C ARG A 17 2.70 -9.30 12.09
N ALA A 18 2.37 -9.89 10.94
CA ALA A 18 3.18 -9.75 9.73
C ALA A 18 3.33 -8.28 9.30
N VAL A 19 2.24 -7.51 9.37
CA VAL A 19 2.25 -6.08 9.03
C VAL A 19 3.14 -5.28 9.98
N ARG A 20 3.11 -5.55 11.28
CA ARG A 20 3.87 -4.77 12.27
C ARG A 20 5.32 -5.22 12.40
N VAL A 21 5.56 -6.53 12.36
CA VAL A 21 6.88 -7.13 12.62
C VAL A 21 7.67 -7.27 11.33
N ASP A 22 7.12 -7.94 10.33
CA ASP A 22 7.87 -8.28 9.11
C ASP A 22 7.98 -7.06 8.19
N LEU A 23 6.91 -6.25 8.11
CA LEU A 23 6.89 -5.05 7.28
C LEU A 23 7.25 -3.77 8.05
N GLY A 24 7.33 -3.82 9.39
CA GLY A 24 7.62 -2.64 10.21
C GLY A 24 6.54 -1.54 10.16
N LEU A 25 5.32 -1.88 9.73
CA LEU A 25 4.26 -0.91 9.47
C LEU A 25 3.34 -0.77 10.68
N THR A 26 3.01 0.46 11.05
CA THR A 26 2.04 0.72 12.11
C THR A 26 0.61 0.35 11.72
N SER A 27 0.28 0.34 10.42
CA SER A 27 -1.05 -0.05 9.93
C SER A 27 -1.06 -0.34 8.43
N TYR A 28 -1.59 -1.51 8.04
CA TYR A 28 -1.73 -1.96 6.64
C TYR A 28 -2.44 -0.95 5.74
N THR A 29 -3.62 -0.46 6.15
CA THR A 29 -4.45 0.46 5.36
C THR A 29 -3.83 1.85 5.16
N ARG A 30 -3.13 2.38 6.18
CA ARG A 30 -2.40 3.63 6.07
C ARG A 30 -1.23 3.50 5.09
N THR A 31 -0.50 2.39 5.15
CA THR A 31 0.64 2.15 4.25
C THR A 31 0.18 1.98 2.81
N LEU A 32 -0.83 1.17 2.54
CA LEU A 32 -1.37 1.04 1.18
C LEU A 32 -1.87 2.37 0.61
N ARG A 33 -2.57 3.17 1.43
CA ARG A 33 -3.02 4.50 1.01
C ARG A 33 -1.84 5.45 0.75
N HIS A 34 -0.75 5.34 1.51
CA HIS A 34 0.48 6.09 1.23
C HIS A 34 1.18 5.62 -0.05
N LEU A 35 1.38 4.32 -0.22
CA LEU A 35 2.00 3.73 -1.41
C LEU A 35 1.21 4.06 -2.68
N LEU A 36 -0.12 3.94 -2.65
CA LEU A 36 -1.00 4.35 -3.76
C LEU A 36 -0.87 5.84 -4.07
N LYS A 37 -0.84 6.71 -3.05
CA LYS A 37 -0.64 8.16 -3.26
C LYS A 37 0.74 8.46 -3.85
N GLU A 38 1.78 7.79 -3.39
CA GLU A 38 3.13 7.96 -3.94
C GLU A 38 3.23 7.46 -5.38
N ASP A 39 2.62 6.32 -5.72
CA ASP A 39 2.57 5.81 -7.10
C ASP A 39 1.79 6.75 -8.02
N MET A 40 0.62 7.22 -7.58
CA MET A 40 -0.18 8.20 -8.35
C MET A 40 0.58 9.51 -8.56
N LYS A 41 1.33 9.99 -7.56
CA LYS A 41 2.18 11.18 -7.67
C LYS A 41 3.35 10.96 -8.63
N ARG A 42 3.94 9.75 -8.64
CA ARG A 42 5.02 9.39 -9.57
C ARG A 42 4.51 9.35 -11.02
N LYS A 43 3.34 8.75 -11.26
CA LYS A 43 2.69 8.74 -12.58
C LYS A 43 2.38 10.14 -13.09
N SER A 44 1.74 10.99 -12.27
CA SER A 44 1.44 12.37 -12.69
C SER A 44 2.69 13.19 -12.99
N SER A 45 3.79 12.95 -12.28
CA SER A 45 5.08 13.61 -12.53
C SER A 45 5.75 13.11 -13.81
N GLN A 46 5.54 11.85 -14.18
CA GLN A 46 6.06 11.25 -15.40
C GLN A 46 5.29 11.75 -16.63
N ASP A 47 3.97 11.90 -16.52
CA ASP A 47 3.12 12.46 -17.59
C ASP A 47 3.42 13.95 -17.84
N ALA A 48 3.65 14.75 -16.79
CA ALA A 48 4.03 16.16 -16.92
C ALA A 48 5.41 16.38 -17.56
N ARG A 49 6.35 15.44 -17.37
CA ARG A 49 7.65 15.46 -18.07
C ARG A 49 7.53 15.05 -19.54
N LYS A 50 6.55 14.22 -19.88
CA LYS A 50 6.30 13.80 -21.26
C LYS A 50 5.62 14.89 -22.09
N SER A 51 4.81 15.75 -21.47
CA SER A 51 4.10 16.86 -22.14
C SER A 51 4.94 18.12 -22.35
N SER A 52 6.14 18.22 -21.77
CA SER A 52 7.04 19.38 -21.91
C SER A 52 8.16 19.18 -22.95
N LEU A 53 8.17 18.02 -23.63
CA LEU A 53 9.11 17.65 -24.70
C LEU A 53 8.42 17.49 -26.07
N GLY A 54 7.17 17.94 -26.21
CA GLY A 54 6.39 17.91 -27.45
C GLY A 54 6.27 19.29 -28.08
#